data_AF-A0A348N2M6-F1
#
_entry.id   AF-A0A348N2M6-F1
#
_cell.length_a   1.000
_cell.length_b   1.000
_cell.length_c   1.000
_cell.angle_alpha   90.00
_cell.angle_beta   90.00
_cell.angle_gamma   90.00
#
_symmetry.space_group_name_H-M   'P 1'
#
loop_
_entity.id
_entity.type
_entity.pdbx_description
1 polymer ?
#
loop_
_entity_poly.entity_id
_entity_poly.type
_entity_poly.pdbx_seq_one_letter_code
_entity_poly.pdbx_strand_id
1 'polypeptide(L)'
;MLKRWQVMVAFILYGTAVLGHATDIAPNHQQYQQQWQQLVDKIAARTEISFEKKLALYEHYLQQLKQEYAQQPQQYYQQHSVTLSETHQCKGRPAGSTKNCGFRCVVRPNKAMYTTEAWVTFSGDRTKTTVTEEKACLKLEAKGNVKKEGQVTAIFKYREGYANYKTISEADTLFRSFYPDIQSLLTE
;
A
#
# COMPACT_ATOMS: atom_id res chain seq x y z
N MET A 1 30.33 -31.44 -25.07
CA MET A 1 30.44 -30.18 -25.86
C MET A 1 29.13 -29.99 -26.62
N LEU A 2 28.31 -29.01 -26.26
CA LEU A 2 27.15 -28.61 -27.08
C LEU A 2 27.06 -27.08 -27.07
N LYS A 3 27.23 -26.55 -28.28
CA LYS A 3 27.32 -25.13 -28.65
C LYS A 3 25.94 -24.45 -28.57
N ARG A 4 25.99 -23.20 -28.10
CA ARG A 4 25.01 -22.14 -28.30
C ARG A 4 24.68 -21.93 -29.80
N TRP A 5 23.45 -21.45 -30.09
CA TRP A 5 23.06 -20.28 -30.91
C TRP A 5 21.55 -20.38 -31.26
N GLN A 6 20.69 -19.58 -30.62
CA GLN A 6 19.90 -18.44 -31.16
C GLN A 6 18.91 -18.82 -32.29
N VAL A 7 17.63 -18.44 -32.22
CA VAL A 7 17.12 -17.17 -32.80
C VAL A 7 15.62 -16.91 -32.47
N MET A 8 15.32 -15.62 -32.24
CA MET A 8 14.05 -14.83 -32.38
C MET A 8 12.78 -15.25 -31.63
N VAL A 9 12.35 -14.52 -30.59
CA VAL A 9 11.67 -13.20 -30.60
C VAL A 9 10.30 -13.26 -31.29
N ALA A 10 9.26 -13.46 -30.49
CA ALA A 10 7.89 -13.05 -30.81
C ALA A 10 7.46 -12.03 -29.75
N PHE A 11 7.48 -10.74 -30.13
CA PHE A 11 6.89 -9.66 -29.37
C PHE A 11 5.36 -9.82 -29.38
N ILE A 12 4.78 -10.26 -28.26
CA ILE A 12 3.36 -10.07 -28.00
C ILE A 12 3.22 -8.75 -27.24
N LEU A 13 2.98 -7.68 -27.99
CA LEU A 13 2.52 -6.39 -27.49
C LEU A 13 1.03 -6.49 -27.16
N TYR A 14 0.64 -6.94 -25.98
CA TYR A 14 -0.66 -6.57 -25.41
C TYR A 14 -0.59 -6.57 -23.88
N GLY A 15 -0.55 -5.35 -23.32
CA GLY A 15 -1.14 -5.00 -22.03
C GLY A 15 -0.67 -5.78 -20.81
N THR A 16 0.56 -5.54 -20.36
CA THR A 16 0.83 -5.70 -18.93
C THR A 16 0.15 -4.56 -18.20
N ALA A 17 -1.06 -4.82 -17.70
CA ALA A 17 -1.45 -4.21 -16.45
C ALA A 17 -0.35 -4.56 -15.46
N VAL A 18 0.47 -3.58 -15.11
CA VAL A 18 1.37 -3.70 -13.97
C VAL A 18 0.43 -3.76 -12.76
N LEU A 19 -0.03 -4.97 -12.45
CA LEU A 19 -0.38 -5.35 -11.10
C LEU A 19 0.93 -5.22 -10.33
N GLY A 20 1.21 -3.99 -9.90
CA GLY A 20 2.14 -3.71 -8.82
C GLY A 20 1.56 -4.44 -7.62
N HIS A 21 1.97 -5.71 -7.48
CA HIS A 21 1.89 -6.41 -6.23
C HIS A 21 2.52 -5.48 -5.21
N ALA A 22 1.83 -5.23 -4.10
CA ALA A 22 2.40 -4.56 -2.96
C ALA A 22 3.71 -5.29 -2.62
N THR A 23 4.84 -4.74 -3.09
CA THR A 23 6.13 -5.13 -2.58
C THR A 23 6.07 -4.67 -1.15
N ASP A 24 6.00 -5.62 -0.21
CA ASP A 24 6.14 -5.32 1.20
C ASP A 24 7.31 -4.34 1.34
N ILE A 25 7.02 -3.13 1.80
CA ILE A 25 8.03 -2.15 2.19
C ILE A 25 8.55 -2.62 3.54
N ALA A 26 9.08 -3.84 3.55
CA ALA A 26 9.72 -4.42 4.70
C ALA A 26 11.06 -3.68 4.78
N PRO A 27 11.26 -2.79 5.77
CA PRO A 27 12.61 -2.29 6.06
C PRO A 27 13.56 -3.49 6.26
N ASN A 28 14.86 -3.30 6.07
CA ASN A 28 15.82 -4.40 6.08
C ASN A 28 15.86 -5.10 7.46
N HIS A 29 15.09 -6.17 7.63
CA HIS A 29 14.95 -6.89 8.90
C HIS A 29 16.29 -7.38 9.44
N GLN A 30 17.22 -7.75 8.56
CA GLN A 30 18.55 -8.23 8.93
C GLN A 30 19.39 -7.12 9.60
N GLN A 31 19.27 -5.87 9.12
CA GLN A 31 19.95 -4.73 9.75
C GLN A 31 19.45 -4.51 11.18
N TYR A 32 18.13 -4.53 11.39
CA TYR A 32 17.54 -4.33 12.72
C TYR A 32 17.84 -5.48 13.68
N GLN A 33 17.95 -6.72 13.17
CA GLN A 33 18.40 -7.87 13.95
C GLN A 33 19.85 -7.68 14.43
N GLN A 34 20.75 -7.22 13.55
CA GLN A 34 22.15 -6.94 13.92
C GLN A 34 22.25 -5.80 14.94
N GLN A 35 21.49 -4.72 14.76
CA GLN A 35 21.44 -3.61 15.70
C GLN A 35 20.92 -4.06 17.06
N TRP A 36 19.88 -4.90 17.09
CA TRP A 36 19.36 -5.49 18.32
C TRP A 36 20.40 -6.35 19.05
N GLN A 37 21.10 -7.24 18.33
CA GLN A 37 22.13 -8.08 18.94
C GLN A 37 23.28 -7.25 19.54
N GLN A 38 23.79 -6.29 18.79
CA GLN A 38 24.84 -5.38 19.27
C GLN A 38 24.41 -4.60 20.52
N LEU A 39 23.12 -4.28 20.63
CA LEU A 39 22.56 -3.60 21.78
C LEU A 39 22.56 -4.49 23.02
N VAL A 40 22.04 -5.71 22.87
CA VAL A 40 21.99 -6.71 23.95
C VAL A 40 23.41 -6.99 24.46
N ASP A 41 24.36 -7.23 23.56
CA ASP A 41 25.76 -7.51 23.92
C ASP A 41 26.39 -6.33 24.68
N LYS A 42 26.15 -5.09 24.22
CA LYS A 42 26.66 -3.87 24.87
C LYS A 42 26.09 -3.65 26.27
N ILE A 43 24.83 -4.00 26.52
CA ILE A 43 24.20 -3.87 27.84
C ILE A 43 24.64 -5.00 28.75
N ALA A 44 24.75 -6.23 28.23
CA ALA A 44 25.22 -7.40 28.96
C ALA A 44 26.64 -7.17 29.52
N ALA A 45 27.54 -6.65 28.68
CA ALA A 45 28.95 -6.39 29.03
C ALA A 45 29.16 -5.34 30.13
N ARG A 46 28.15 -4.53 30.48
CA ARG A 46 28.26 -3.52 31.54
C ARG A 46 28.13 -4.16 32.91
N THR A 47 29.24 -4.48 33.56
CA THR A 47 29.25 -5.08 34.91
C THR A 47 29.06 -4.05 36.02
N GLU A 48 29.17 -2.76 35.69
CA GLU A 48 29.11 -1.63 36.62
C GLU A 48 27.68 -1.17 36.99
N ILE A 49 26.65 -1.74 36.37
CA ILE A 49 25.25 -1.38 36.59
C ILE A 49 24.41 -2.57 37.06
N SER A 50 23.42 -2.28 37.91
CA SER A 50 22.46 -3.29 38.38
C SER A 50 21.58 -3.82 37.24
N PHE A 51 21.02 -5.01 37.45
CA PHE A 51 20.08 -5.63 36.51
C PHE A 51 18.90 -4.72 36.16
N GLU A 52 18.28 -4.06 37.15
CA GLU A 52 17.18 -3.13 36.94
C GLU A 52 17.55 -1.98 35.99
N LYS A 53 18.78 -1.45 36.12
CA LYS A 53 19.30 -0.41 35.21
C LYS A 53 19.57 -0.96 33.81
N LYS A 54 20.04 -2.20 33.69
CA LYS A 54 20.19 -2.88 32.38
C LYS A 54 18.84 -3.03 31.67
N LEU A 55 17.82 -3.45 32.40
CA LEU A 55 16.47 -3.61 31.87
C LEU A 55 15.89 -2.27 31.39
N ALA A 56 16.02 -1.21 32.19
CA ALA A 56 15.56 0.12 31.80
C ALA A 56 16.29 0.65 30.54
N LEU A 57 17.60 0.43 30.45
CA LEU A 57 18.37 0.79 29.24
C LEU A 57 17.90 -0.02 28.03
N TYR A 58 17.68 -1.33 28.21
CA TYR A 58 17.20 -2.19 27.15
C TYR A 58 15.85 -1.74 26.62
N GLU A 59 14.87 -1.48 27.48
CA GLU A 59 13.55 -0.99 27.10
C GLU A 59 13.63 0.34 26.35
N HIS A 60 14.46 1.27 26.84
CA HIS A 60 14.67 2.57 26.20
C HIS A 60 15.18 2.44 24.76
N TYR A 61 16.24 1.67 24.55
CA TYR A 61 16.81 1.51 23.22
C TYR A 61 15.95 0.65 22.30
N LEU A 62 15.24 -0.34 22.84
CA LEU A 62 14.27 -1.12 22.06
C LEU A 62 13.16 -0.22 21.53
N GLN A 63 12.67 0.72 22.34
CA GLN A 63 11.70 1.71 21.89
C GLN A 63 12.27 2.61 20.77
N GLN A 64 13.53 3.04 20.87
CA GLN A 64 14.19 3.80 19.80
C GLN A 64 14.27 3.01 18.49
N LEU A 65 14.73 1.75 18.53
CA LEU A 65 14.81 0.89 17.35
C LEU A 65 13.43 0.65 16.71
N LYS A 66 12.38 0.48 17.52
CA LYS A 66 11.00 0.39 17.04
C LYS A 66 10.53 1.67 16.36
N GLN A 67 10.88 2.83 16.91
CA GLN A 67 10.56 4.12 16.31
C GLN A 67 11.28 4.33 14.98
N GLU A 68 12.57 4.00 14.90
CA GLU A 68 13.36 4.07 13.66
C GLU A 68 12.81 3.15 12.58
N TYR A 69 12.48 1.90 12.95
CA TYR A 69 11.80 0.95 12.07
C TYR A 69 10.49 1.53 11.55
N ALA A 70 9.74 2.24 12.40
CA ALA A 70 8.44 2.78 12.04
C ALA A 70 8.48 3.94 11.03
N GLN A 71 9.58 4.69 10.98
CA GLN A 71 9.68 5.89 10.14
C GLN A 71 9.69 5.58 8.63
N GLN A 72 10.39 4.52 8.20
CA GLN A 72 10.52 4.22 6.77
C GLN A 72 9.20 3.84 6.10
N PRO A 73 8.42 2.87 6.64
CA PRO A 73 7.12 2.54 6.08
C PRO A 73 6.13 3.70 6.19
N GLN A 74 6.23 4.52 7.24
CA GLN A 74 5.36 5.70 7.41
C GLN A 74 5.55 6.70 6.27
N GLN A 75 6.79 7.02 5.91
CA GLN A 75 7.08 7.89 4.76
C GLN A 75 6.56 7.29 3.45
N TYR A 76 6.74 5.98 3.25
CA TYR A 76 6.21 5.32 2.08
C TYR A 76 4.69 5.48 1.97
N TYR A 77 3.93 5.11 3.01
CA TYR A 77 2.47 5.16 2.97
C TYR A 77 1.92 6.59 2.80
N GLN A 78 2.62 7.60 3.32
CA GLN A 78 2.27 9.01 3.15
C GLN A 78 2.49 9.51 1.71
N GLN A 79 3.53 9.02 1.04
CA GLN A 79 3.89 9.44 -0.32
C GLN A 79 3.21 8.60 -1.40
N HIS A 80 2.81 7.36 -1.09
CA HIS A 80 2.23 6.46 -2.06
C HIS A 80 0.75 6.74 -2.31
N SER A 81 0.37 6.73 -3.59
CA SER A 81 -1.01 6.79 -4.03
C SER A 81 -1.21 5.90 -5.25
N VAL A 82 -2.43 5.44 -5.46
CA VAL A 82 -2.81 4.60 -6.60
C VAL A 82 -3.86 5.35 -7.41
N THR A 83 -3.57 5.60 -8.68
CA THR A 83 -4.51 6.22 -9.61
C THR A 83 -5.19 5.13 -10.43
N LEU A 84 -6.52 5.10 -10.41
CA LEU A 84 -7.33 4.18 -11.21
C LEU A 84 -8.24 4.98 -12.13
N SER A 85 -8.45 4.46 -13.35
CA SER A 85 -9.34 5.07 -14.33
C SER A 85 -10.25 4.03 -14.97
N GLU A 86 -11.51 4.39 -15.18
CA GLU A 86 -12.50 3.57 -15.88
C GLU A 86 -13.23 4.39 -16.93
N THR A 87 -13.40 3.81 -18.12
CA THR A 87 -14.14 4.41 -19.24
C THR A 87 -15.51 3.76 -19.38
N HIS A 88 -16.54 4.58 -19.52
CA HIS A 88 -17.91 4.18 -19.78
C HIS A 88 -18.36 4.65 -21.15
N GLN A 89 -19.05 3.78 -21.88
CA GLN A 89 -19.59 4.09 -23.20
C GLN A 89 -21.06 3.69 -23.26
N CYS A 90 -21.86 4.56 -23.86
CA CYS A 90 -23.29 4.38 -23.98
C CYS A 90 -23.75 4.68 -25.41
N LYS A 91 -24.12 3.64 -26.16
CA LYS A 91 -24.79 3.79 -27.45
C LYS A 91 -26.30 3.86 -27.24
N GLY A 92 -26.89 4.97 -27.65
CA GLY A 92 -28.33 5.21 -27.59
C GLY A 92 -29.13 4.34 -28.57
N ARG A 93 -30.44 4.57 -28.60
CA ARG A 93 -31.44 3.79 -29.36
C ARG A 93 -32.10 4.67 -30.42
N PRO A 94 -32.83 4.11 -31.39
CA PRO A 94 -33.61 4.90 -32.35
C PRO A 94 -34.46 5.99 -31.67
N ALA A 95 -34.75 7.05 -32.44
CA ALA A 95 -35.31 8.31 -31.96
C ALA A 95 -36.55 8.12 -31.06
N GLY A 96 -36.61 8.90 -29.97
CA GLY A 96 -37.74 8.92 -29.03
C GLY A 96 -37.52 8.16 -27.71
N SER A 97 -36.45 7.37 -27.57
CA SER A 97 -36.15 6.64 -26.33
C SER A 97 -34.85 7.10 -25.65
N THR A 98 -34.84 7.02 -24.32
CA THR A 98 -33.65 7.21 -23.48
C THR A 98 -33.15 5.84 -23.03
N LYS A 99 -31.86 5.57 -23.24
CA LYS A 99 -31.18 4.39 -22.70
C LYS A 99 -30.36 4.80 -21.48
N ASN A 100 -30.68 4.18 -20.35
CA ASN A 100 -29.85 4.24 -19.15
C ASN A 100 -28.76 3.16 -19.24
N CYS A 101 -27.50 3.59 -19.29
CA CYS A 101 -26.33 2.69 -19.36
C CYS A 101 -25.73 2.41 -17.97
N GLY A 102 -26.38 2.86 -16.90
CA GLY A 102 -25.96 2.60 -15.54
C GLY A 102 -24.71 3.38 -15.12
N PHE A 103 -24.20 3.02 -13.94
CA PHE A 103 -22.98 3.58 -13.38
C PHE A 103 -21.77 2.73 -13.75
N ARG A 104 -20.63 3.39 -13.91
CA ARG A 104 -19.32 2.76 -13.91
C ARG A 104 -18.42 3.46 -12.89
N CYS A 105 -17.67 2.66 -12.14
CA CYS A 105 -16.95 3.14 -10.96
C CYS A 105 -15.51 2.65 -10.94
N VAL A 106 -14.61 3.51 -10.46
CA VAL A 106 -13.31 3.11 -9.92
C VAL A 106 -13.47 2.86 -8.43
N VAL A 107 -12.95 1.73 -7.94
CA VAL A 107 -13.11 1.28 -6.55
C VAL A 107 -11.73 1.17 -5.91
N ARG A 108 -11.64 1.49 -4.61
CA ARG A 108 -10.38 1.43 -3.86
C ARG A 108 -9.73 0.03 -3.99
N PRO A 109 -8.39 -0.04 -4.11
CA PRO A 109 -7.67 -1.32 -4.16
C PRO A 109 -7.80 -2.15 -2.88
N ASN A 110 -7.82 -1.50 -1.72
CA ASN A 110 -7.93 -2.16 -0.42
C ASN A 110 -8.63 -1.23 0.60
N LYS A 111 -9.03 -1.77 1.76
CA LYS A 111 -9.77 -1.03 2.80
C LYS A 111 -8.95 0.10 3.46
N ALA A 112 -7.63 0.00 3.42
CA ALA A 112 -6.71 0.99 3.98
C ALA A 112 -6.60 2.25 3.13
N MET A 113 -7.05 2.19 1.86
CA MET A 113 -7.06 3.33 0.97
C MET A 113 -8.43 4.00 0.89
N TYR A 114 -8.41 5.29 0.58
CA TYR A 114 -9.60 6.12 0.39
C TYR A 114 -9.37 7.16 -0.71
N THR A 115 -10.47 7.68 -1.25
CA THR A 115 -10.48 8.82 -2.17
C THR A 115 -11.40 9.94 -1.66
N THR A 116 -11.31 11.12 -2.27
CA THR A 116 -12.15 12.28 -1.96
C THR A 116 -12.55 12.99 -3.25
N GLU A 117 -13.57 13.84 -3.23
CA GLU A 117 -14.02 14.59 -4.42
C GLU A 117 -12.89 15.41 -5.06
N ALA A 118 -11.99 15.98 -4.26
CA ALA A 118 -10.84 16.75 -4.74
C ALA A 118 -9.78 15.89 -5.49
N TRP A 119 -9.84 14.56 -5.35
CA TRP A 119 -8.91 13.61 -5.96
C TRP A 119 -9.53 12.82 -7.10
N VAL A 120 -10.75 13.19 -7.50
CA VAL A 120 -11.49 12.54 -8.56
C VAL A 120 -11.64 13.51 -9.73
N THR A 121 -11.29 13.03 -10.92
CA THR A 121 -11.49 13.75 -12.17
C THR A 121 -12.48 12.99 -13.03
N PHE A 122 -13.45 13.71 -13.58
CA PHE A 122 -14.38 13.19 -14.58
C PHE A 122 -14.16 13.91 -15.91
N SER A 123 -14.05 13.16 -16.99
CA SER A 123 -13.95 13.69 -18.36
C SER A 123 -15.05 13.11 -19.26
N GLY A 124 -15.38 13.80 -20.35
CA GLY A 124 -16.44 13.41 -21.28
C GLY A 124 -17.87 13.57 -20.74
N ASP A 125 -18.79 12.83 -21.34
CA ASP A 125 -20.21 12.83 -21.01
C ASP A 125 -20.47 12.29 -19.59
N ARG A 126 -21.46 12.86 -18.92
CA ARG A 126 -21.98 12.37 -17.63
C ARG A 126 -23.37 12.90 -17.36
N THR A 127 -24.24 12.03 -16.86
CA THR A 127 -25.58 12.41 -16.39
C THR A 127 -25.62 12.56 -14.87
N LYS A 128 -24.83 11.75 -14.15
CA LYS A 128 -24.71 11.81 -12.69
C LYS A 128 -23.33 11.33 -12.27
N THR A 129 -22.82 11.86 -11.17
CA THR A 129 -21.60 11.39 -10.52
C THR A 129 -21.88 11.06 -9.06
N THR A 130 -21.06 10.22 -8.47
CA THR A 130 -21.12 9.89 -7.05
C THR A 130 -19.71 9.57 -6.60
N VAL A 131 -19.25 10.24 -5.56
CA VAL A 131 -17.93 10.00 -4.95
C VAL A 131 -18.16 9.64 -3.50
N THR A 132 -17.54 8.56 -3.06
CA THR A 132 -17.42 8.17 -1.66
C THR A 132 -15.97 7.84 -1.39
N GLU A 133 -15.61 7.63 -0.11
CA GLU A 133 -14.26 7.20 0.24
C GLU A 133 -13.84 5.90 -0.47
N GLU A 134 -14.80 5.05 -0.84
CA GLU A 134 -14.53 3.72 -1.38
C GLU A 134 -14.49 3.68 -2.90
N LYS A 135 -15.16 4.63 -3.56
CA LYS A 135 -15.32 4.61 -5.01
C LYS A 135 -15.72 5.96 -5.58
N ALA A 136 -15.39 6.16 -6.85
CA ALA A 136 -15.92 7.24 -7.66
C ALA A 136 -16.63 6.68 -8.90
N CYS A 137 -17.85 7.15 -9.15
CA CYS A 137 -18.73 6.60 -10.17
C CYS A 137 -19.26 7.70 -11.09
N LEU A 138 -19.39 7.37 -12.37
CA LEU A 138 -20.09 8.17 -13.36
C LEU A 138 -21.25 7.38 -13.97
N LYS A 139 -22.37 8.04 -14.23
CA LYS A 139 -23.54 7.48 -14.91
C LYS A 139 -23.68 8.06 -16.31
N LEU A 140 -23.98 7.21 -17.28
CA LEU A 140 -24.32 7.63 -18.64
C LEU A 140 -25.77 7.31 -19.00
N GLU A 141 -26.42 8.28 -19.64
CA GLU A 141 -27.70 8.10 -20.32
C GLU A 141 -27.65 8.73 -21.72
N ALA A 142 -28.03 7.96 -22.75
CA ALA A 142 -28.06 8.40 -24.14
C ALA A 142 -29.51 8.49 -24.64
N LYS A 143 -29.90 9.63 -25.21
CA LYS A 143 -31.23 9.88 -25.79
C LYS A 143 -31.13 9.94 -27.31
N GLY A 144 -31.94 9.14 -28.00
CA GLY A 144 -31.84 9.00 -29.47
C GLY A 144 -30.56 8.28 -29.90
N ASN A 145 -30.27 8.31 -31.21
CA ASN A 145 -29.20 7.52 -31.82
C ASN A 145 -27.82 8.18 -31.67
N VAL A 146 -27.47 8.56 -30.44
CA VAL A 146 -26.20 9.20 -30.10
C VAL A 146 -25.30 8.23 -29.33
N LYS A 147 -23.98 8.33 -29.54
CA LYS A 147 -22.98 7.69 -28.69
C LYS A 147 -22.53 8.71 -27.65
N LYS A 148 -22.49 8.29 -26.39
CA LYS A 148 -21.89 9.04 -25.28
C LYS A 148 -20.72 8.28 -24.69
N GLU A 149 -19.74 9.02 -24.20
CA GLU A 149 -18.52 8.46 -23.63
C GLU A 149 -18.00 9.35 -22.51
N GLY A 150 -17.69 8.74 -21.37
CA GLY A 150 -17.17 9.44 -20.21
C GLY A 150 -16.15 8.58 -19.48
N GLN A 151 -15.27 9.22 -18.74
CA GLN A 151 -14.24 8.56 -17.95
C GLN A 151 -14.21 9.13 -16.53
N VAL A 152 -13.96 8.26 -15.56
CA VAL A 152 -13.68 8.63 -14.18
C VAL A 152 -12.27 8.17 -13.84
N THR A 153 -11.48 9.07 -13.28
CA THR A 153 -10.16 8.81 -12.73
C THR A 153 -10.18 9.20 -11.25
N ALA A 154 -9.72 8.34 -10.37
CA ALA A 154 -9.62 8.62 -8.94
C ALA A 154 -8.23 8.29 -8.42
N ILE A 155 -7.69 9.17 -7.59
CA ILE A 155 -6.49 8.93 -6.81
C ILE A 155 -6.91 8.40 -5.44
N PHE A 156 -6.36 7.24 -5.08
CA PHE A 156 -6.53 6.61 -3.77
C PHE A 156 -5.26 6.80 -2.96
N LYS A 157 -5.40 7.26 -1.71
CA LYS A 157 -4.30 7.41 -0.76
C LYS A 157 -4.55 6.54 0.48
N TYR A 158 -3.50 6.18 1.21
CA TYR A 158 -3.66 5.49 2.48
C TYR A 158 -4.30 6.41 3.53
N ARG A 159 -5.18 5.83 4.37
CA ARG A 159 -5.81 6.54 5.49
C ARG A 159 -4.75 7.01 6.48
N GLU A 160 -5.00 8.18 7.06
CA GLU A 160 -4.22 8.65 8.20
C GLU A 160 -4.29 7.61 9.34
N GLY A 161 -3.14 7.32 9.93
CA GLY A 161 -3.02 6.31 10.98
C GLY A 161 -2.90 4.85 10.51
N TYR A 162 -3.20 4.52 9.24
CA TYR A 162 -2.97 3.16 8.73
C TYR A 162 -1.48 2.81 8.77
N ALA A 163 -0.64 3.75 8.34
CA ALA A 163 0.81 3.64 8.42
C ALA A 163 1.25 3.33 9.86
N ASN A 164 0.88 4.18 10.82
CA ASN A 164 1.28 4.00 12.21
C ASN A 164 0.82 2.65 12.78
N TYR A 165 -0.46 2.28 12.57
CA TYR A 165 -0.99 1.01 13.04
C TYR A 165 -0.24 -0.19 12.45
N LYS A 166 -0.10 -0.21 11.12
CA LYS A 166 0.52 -1.32 10.41
C LYS A 166 1.98 -1.48 10.83
N THR A 167 2.71 -0.37 10.89
CA THR A 167 4.14 -0.40 11.15
C THR A 167 4.48 -0.66 12.61
N ILE A 168 3.68 -0.18 13.57
CA ILE A 168 3.83 -0.56 14.99
C ILE A 168 3.60 -2.06 15.15
N SER A 169 2.55 -2.61 14.52
CA SER A 169 2.25 -4.05 14.59
C SER A 169 3.36 -4.90 13.96
N GLU A 170 3.94 -4.46 12.84
CA GLU A 170 5.06 -5.14 12.18
C GLU A 170 6.34 -5.05 13.02
N ALA A 171 6.65 -3.88 13.58
CA ALA A 171 7.78 -3.69 14.49
C ALA A 171 7.64 -4.60 15.71
N ASP A 172 6.48 -4.61 16.37
CA ASP A 172 6.25 -5.48 17.53
C ASP A 172 6.41 -6.96 17.18
N THR A 173 5.91 -7.39 16.03
CA THR A 173 6.06 -8.78 15.57
C THR A 173 7.52 -9.11 15.30
N LEU A 174 8.24 -8.24 14.59
CA LEU A 174 9.65 -8.43 14.26
C LEU A 174 10.49 -8.49 15.54
N PHE A 175 10.38 -7.49 16.40
CA PHE A 175 11.20 -7.45 17.61
C PHE A 175 10.84 -8.60 18.56
N ARG A 176 9.57 -9.01 18.68
CA ARG A 176 9.20 -10.24 19.42
C ARG A 176 9.84 -11.50 18.84
N SER A 177 10.06 -11.56 17.52
CA SER A 177 10.75 -12.71 16.91
C SER A 177 12.21 -12.83 17.34
N PHE A 178 12.80 -11.76 17.89
CA PHE A 178 14.16 -11.77 18.46
C PHE A 178 14.19 -12.23 19.93
N TYR A 179 13.03 -12.34 20.59
CA TYR A 179 12.92 -12.74 22.00
C TYR A 179 13.04 -14.23 22.38
N PRO A 180 13.19 -15.23 21.48
CA PRO A 180 13.37 -16.63 21.93
C PRO A 180 14.60 -16.82 22.85
N ASP A 181 15.55 -15.88 22.86
CA ASP A 181 16.85 -16.06 23.53
C ASP A 181 17.04 -15.25 24.83
N ILE A 182 16.04 -14.54 25.38
CA ILE A 182 16.22 -13.88 26.70
C ILE A 182 16.17 -14.88 27.86
N GLN A 183 15.55 -16.05 27.67
CA GLN A 183 15.52 -17.09 28.70
C GLN A 183 16.91 -17.65 29.04
N SER A 184 17.88 -17.56 28.12
CA SER A 184 19.28 -17.95 28.37
C SER A 184 20.08 -16.86 29.10
N LEU A 185 19.64 -15.60 29.07
CA LEU A 185 20.23 -14.48 29.82
C LEU A 185 19.74 -14.40 31.27
N LEU A 186 18.74 -15.21 31.64
CA LEU A 186 18.12 -15.23 32.97
C LEU A 186 18.49 -16.47 33.81
N THR A 187 19.41 -17.31 33.34
CA THR A 187 19.80 -18.59 33.97
C THR A 187 21.23 -18.65 34.52
N GLU A 188 21.85 -17.52 34.86
CA GLU A 188 23.06 -17.50 35.71
C GLU A 188 22.78 -16.96 37.11
#